data_AF-A0A7D5H3P9-F1
#
_entry.id   AF-A0A7D5H3P9-F1
#
_cell.length_a   1.000
_cell.length_b   1.000
_cell.length_c   1.000
_cell.angle_alpha   90.00
_cell.angle_beta   90.00
_cell.angle_gamma   90.00
#
_symmetry.space_group_name_H-M   'P 1'
#
loop_
_entity.id
_entity.type
_entity.pdbx_description
1 polymer ?
#
loop_
_entity_poly.entity_id
_entity_poly.type
_entity_poly.pdbx_seq_one_letter_code
_entity_poly.pdbx_strand_id
1 'polypeptide(L)'
;MTVSIIDYINGLGKRWRVLAENGTLTNQRPVGLYAGAQVLCLFPVTGVALEFDLEDEILQRVHVITQASELRGPSYQGALPGDLDGVCNKAEVRAKLGKAVKEVGPVKLSEPVGMVGGWDGFHYAMKDGEVLFLMVRYTLSDSVESITFEKARALQH
;
A
#
# COMPACT_ATOMS: atom_id res chain seq x y z
N MET A 1 16.47 7.44 14.24
CA MET A 1 16.52 6.34 13.27
C MET A 1 15.49 6.63 12.21
N THR A 2 15.83 6.54 10.93
CA THR A 2 14.87 6.76 9.84
C THR A 2 14.28 5.40 9.50
N VAL A 3 13.01 5.19 9.83
CA VAL A 3 12.30 3.94 9.52
C VAL A 3 12.04 3.91 8.01
N SER A 4 12.36 2.78 7.37
CA SER A 4 12.20 2.58 5.94
C SER A 4 10.83 2.00 5.60
N ILE A 5 10.41 2.07 4.33
CA ILE A 5 9.18 1.40 3.88
C ILE A 5 9.23 -0.12 4.10
N ILE A 6 10.42 -0.72 4.03
CA ILE A 6 10.63 -2.15 4.28
C ILE A 6 10.27 -2.51 5.73
N ASP A 7 10.56 -1.63 6.69
CA ASP A 7 10.23 -1.88 8.10
C ASP A 7 8.71 -1.91 8.32
N TYR A 8 7.95 -1.05 7.62
CA TYR A 8 6.49 -1.09 7.65
C TYR A 8 5.94 -2.34 6.98
N ILE A 9 6.49 -2.74 5.84
CA ILE A 9 6.09 -3.96 5.12
C ILE A 9 6.35 -5.19 5.98
N ASN A 10 7.52 -5.29 6.62
CA ASN A 10 7.86 -6.35 7.57
C ASN A 10 7.00 -6.31 8.85
N GLY A 11 6.27 -5.21 9.06
CA GLY A 11 5.29 -5.05 10.11
C GLY A 11 3.93 -5.68 9.81
N LEU A 12 3.66 -6.05 8.55
CA LEU A 12 2.38 -6.65 8.16
C LEU A 12 2.06 -7.88 9.02
N GLY A 13 0.80 -8.00 9.42
CA GLY A 13 0.33 -9.06 10.31
C GLY A 13 0.79 -8.96 11.77
N LYS A 14 1.46 -7.87 12.17
CA LYS A 14 1.77 -7.57 13.57
C LYS A 14 0.81 -6.53 14.14
N ARG A 15 0.52 -6.65 15.44
CA ARG A 15 -0.28 -5.66 16.18
C ARG A 15 0.46 -4.33 16.28
N TRP A 16 -0.28 -3.21 16.22
CA TRP A 16 0.28 -1.86 16.37
C TRP A 16 1.18 -1.74 17.60
N ARG A 17 0.74 -2.26 18.76
CA ARG A 17 1.50 -2.16 20.01
C ARG A 17 2.90 -2.76 19.90
N VAL A 18 3.04 -3.91 19.25
CA VAL A 18 4.34 -4.57 19.03
C VAL A 18 5.26 -3.70 18.17
N LEU A 19 4.69 -3.05 17.15
CA LEU A 19 5.41 -2.15 16.25
C LEU A 19 5.79 -0.81 16.93
N ALA A 20 5.00 -0.35 17.91
CA ALA A 20 5.34 0.82 18.70
C ALA A 20 6.45 0.49 19.73
N GLU A 21 6.32 -0.64 20.45
CA GLU A 21 7.29 -1.09 21.45
C GLU A 21 8.68 -1.36 20.87
N ASN A 22 8.76 -1.85 19.63
CA ASN A 22 10.04 -2.09 18.96
C ASN A 22 10.59 -0.85 18.21
N GLY A 23 9.89 0.29 18.27
CA GLY A 23 10.31 1.55 17.67
C GLY A 23 10.08 1.67 16.15
N THR A 24 9.39 0.72 15.50
CA THR A 24 9.00 0.83 14.08
C THR A 24 7.99 1.94 13.87
N LEU A 25 7.04 2.09 14.81
CA LEU A 25 6.02 3.13 14.80
C LEU A 25 6.18 4.06 16.00
N THR A 26 5.62 5.26 15.87
CA THR A 26 5.48 6.16 17.00
C THR A 26 4.44 5.61 17.98
N ASN A 27 4.43 6.11 19.22
CA ASN A 27 3.39 5.79 20.21
C ASN A 27 2.01 6.40 19.88
N GLN A 28 1.85 6.99 18.69
CA GLN A 28 0.55 7.42 18.20
C GLN A 28 -0.25 6.19 17.76
N ARG A 29 -1.39 5.99 18.42
CA ARG A 29 -2.32 4.89 18.10
C ARG A 29 -3.02 5.13 16.76
N PRO A 30 -3.28 4.09 15.95
CA PRO A 30 -4.10 4.19 14.74
C PRO A 30 -5.52 4.66 15.08
N VAL A 31 -6.13 5.42 14.18
CA VAL A 31 -7.47 6.00 14.40
C VAL A 31 -8.37 5.81 13.19
N GLY A 32 -9.67 5.67 13.42
CA GLY A 32 -10.67 5.75 12.35
C GLY A 32 -10.77 7.18 11.83
N LEU A 33 -10.71 7.36 10.51
CA LEU A 33 -10.70 8.71 9.89
C LEU A 33 -12.06 9.40 9.87
N TYR A 34 -13.14 8.64 10.09
CA TYR A 34 -14.51 9.13 10.11
C TYR A 34 -15.38 8.24 11.00
N ALA A 35 -16.55 8.75 11.39
CA ALA A 35 -17.51 8.00 12.19
C ALA A 35 -17.98 6.74 11.42
N GLY A 36 -17.87 5.57 12.04
CA GLY A 36 -18.22 4.30 11.42
C GLY A 36 -17.14 3.72 10.48
N ALA A 37 -15.91 4.27 10.49
CA ALA A 37 -14.78 3.70 9.77
C ALA A 37 -14.62 2.21 10.11
N GLN A 38 -14.38 1.40 9.08
CA GLN A 38 -14.24 -0.06 9.18
C GLN A 38 -12.78 -0.51 9.40
N VAL A 39 -11.85 0.45 9.41
CA VAL A 39 -10.41 0.25 9.58
C VAL A 39 -9.84 1.42 10.38
N LEU A 40 -8.67 1.21 10.98
CA LEU A 40 -7.88 2.25 11.62
C LEU A 40 -6.70 2.63 10.72
N CYS A 41 -6.33 3.90 10.72
CA CYS A 41 -5.23 4.42 9.92
C CYS A 41 -4.16 5.08 10.77
N LEU A 42 -2.90 4.97 10.35
CA LEU A 42 -1.76 5.74 10.86
C LEU A 42 -0.93 6.26 9.69
N PHE A 43 -0.44 7.50 9.79
CA PHE A 43 0.36 8.15 8.75
C PHE A 43 1.75 8.45 9.31
N PRO A 44 2.68 7.49 9.30
CA PRO A 44 3.96 7.65 9.97
C PRO A 44 4.89 8.63 9.24
N VAL A 45 4.76 8.74 7.91
CA VAL A 45 5.52 9.65 7.06
C VAL A 45 4.67 10.12 5.87
N THR A 46 5.06 11.23 5.26
CA THR A 46 4.41 11.80 4.07
C THR A 46 4.30 10.76 2.95
N GLY A 47 3.10 10.59 2.40
CA GLY A 47 2.84 9.66 1.30
C GLY A 47 2.72 8.19 1.71
N VAL A 48 2.76 7.86 3.01
CA VAL A 48 2.56 6.51 3.52
C VAL A 48 1.37 6.47 4.48
N ALA A 49 0.47 5.52 4.26
CA ALA A 49 -0.62 5.21 5.17
C ALA A 49 -0.58 3.74 5.55
N LEU A 50 -0.75 3.46 6.84
CA LEU A 50 -0.84 2.13 7.41
C LEU A 50 -2.29 1.85 7.79
N GLU A 51 -2.85 0.76 7.30
CA GLU A 51 -4.23 0.34 7.57
C GLU A 51 -4.22 -0.85 8.53
N PHE A 52 -4.97 -0.75 9.61
CA PHE A 52 -5.13 -1.77 10.63
C PHE A 52 -6.60 -2.20 10.73
N ASP A 53 -6.85 -3.44 11.10
CA ASP A 53 -8.22 -3.84 11.45
C ASP A 53 -8.66 -3.21 12.79
N LEU A 54 -9.97 -3.22 13.03
CA LEU A 54 -10.58 -2.61 14.22
C LEU A 54 -10.46 -3.46 15.48
N GLU A 55 -10.32 -4.78 15.35
CA GLU A 55 -10.50 -5.72 16.45
C GLU A 55 -9.22 -5.89 17.25
N ASP A 56 -8.13 -6.22 16.55
CA ASP A 56 -6.82 -6.55 17.12
C ASP A 56 -5.75 -5.49 16.80
N GLU A 57 -6.08 -4.50 15.98
CA GLU A 57 -5.15 -3.50 15.46
C GLU A 57 -3.94 -4.15 14.77
N ILE A 58 -4.19 -5.20 13.97
CA ILE A 58 -3.15 -5.86 13.19
C ILE A 58 -2.95 -5.06 11.91
N LEU A 59 -1.69 -4.77 11.56
CA LEU A 59 -1.34 -4.07 10.33
C LEU A 59 -1.71 -4.94 9.12
N GLN A 60 -2.75 -4.54 8.40
CA GLN A 60 -3.28 -5.27 7.24
C GLN A 60 -2.63 -4.79 5.94
N ARG A 61 -2.43 -3.48 5.79
CA ARG A 61 -1.92 -2.89 4.55
C ARG A 61 -0.94 -1.75 4.78
N VAL A 62 0.03 -1.66 3.86
CA VAL A 62 0.93 -0.51 3.72
C VAL A 62 0.64 0.13 2.37
N HIS A 63 0.10 1.35 2.39
CA HIS A 63 -0.16 2.14 1.20
C HIS A 63 0.95 3.16 0.98
N VAL A 64 1.47 3.21 -0.23
CA VAL A 64 2.52 4.15 -0.65
C VAL A 64 2.02 4.93 -1.86
N ILE A 65 1.90 6.25 -1.70
CA ILE A 65 1.52 7.16 -2.78
C ILE A 65 2.78 7.47 -3.59
N THR A 66 2.79 7.13 -4.86
CA THR A 66 3.95 7.37 -5.75
C THR A 66 3.78 8.65 -6.56
N GLN A 67 2.53 9.05 -6.83
CA GLN A 67 2.20 10.28 -7.53
C GLN A 67 1.22 11.10 -6.70
N ALA A 68 1.58 12.37 -6.44
CA ALA A 68 0.73 13.27 -5.68
C ALA A 68 -0.57 13.60 -6.43
N SER A 69 -1.68 13.69 -5.70
CA SER A 69 -2.96 14.15 -6.23
C SER A 69 -3.83 14.73 -5.13
N GLU A 70 -4.84 15.52 -5.47
CA GLU A 70 -5.79 16.06 -4.48
C GLU A 70 -6.55 14.93 -3.76
N LEU A 71 -6.84 13.83 -4.45
CA LEU A 71 -7.60 12.70 -3.91
C LEU A 71 -6.76 11.80 -2.99
N ARG A 72 -5.44 11.74 -3.17
CA ARG A 72 -4.55 10.84 -2.41
C ARG A 72 -3.66 11.57 -1.41
N GLY A 73 -3.30 12.82 -1.70
CA GLY A 73 -2.32 13.59 -0.96
C GLY A 73 -0.92 13.53 -1.60
N PRO A 74 0.11 13.92 -0.85
CA PRO A 74 1.49 14.03 -1.35
C PRO A 74 2.14 12.67 -1.60
N SER A 75 3.07 12.63 -2.56
CA SER A 75 3.86 11.43 -2.89
C SER A 75 4.96 11.16 -1.88
N TYR A 76 5.19 9.88 -1.58
CA TYR A 76 6.35 9.39 -0.85
C TYR A 76 7.63 9.68 -1.65
N GLN A 77 8.69 10.13 -0.96
CA GLN A 77 9.97 10.53 -1.57
C GLN A 77 11.12 9.57 -1.26
N GLY A 78 10.86 8.50 -0.49
CA GLY A 78 11.87 7.49 -0.20
C GLY A 78 11.92 6.40 -1.28
N ALA A 79 12.92 5.53 -1.18
CA ALA A 79 13.09 4.40 -2.09
C ALA A 79 12.01 3.33 -1.85
N LEU A 80 11.54 2.72 -2.94
CA LEU A 80 10.66 1.55 -2.89
C LEU A 80 11.49 0.26 -2.82
N PRO A 81 10.92 -0.84 -2.32
CA PRO A 81 11.67 -2.09 -2.20
C PRO A 81 11.93 -2.74 -3.56
N GLY A 82 13.15 -3.22 -3.76
CA GLY A 82 13.51 -4.11 -4.86
C GLY A 82 13.23 -3.52 -6.23
N ASP A 83 12.55 -4.30 -7.07
CA ASP A 83 12.26 -3.93 -8.45
C ASP A 83 11.24 -2.80 -8.59
N LEU A 84 10.54 -2.44 -7.51
CA LEU A 84 9.57 -1.35 -7.51
C LEU A 84 10.23 0.03 -7.51
N ASP A 85 11.52 0.12 -7.19
CA ASP A 85 12.20 1.40 -7.20
C ASP A 85 12.26 2.00 -8.61
N GLY A 86 11.82 3.25 -8.72
CA GLY A 86 11.78 4.02 -9.97
C GLY A 86 10.71 3.60 -10.99
N VAL A 87 9.81 2.65 -10.70
CA VAL A 87 8.72 2.32 -11.64
C VAL A 87 7.71 3.46 -11.72
N CYS A 88 7.37 3.88 -12.94
CA CYS A 88 6.51 5.05 -13.13
C CYS A 88 5.30 4.83 -14.03
N ASN A 89 5.21 3.70 -14.74
CA ASN A 89 4.04 3.34 -15.53
C ASN A 89 3.74 1.83 -15.53
N LYS A 90 2.54 1.47 -16.00
CA LYS A 90 2.03 0.09 -16.08
C LYS A 90 2.93 -0.85 -16.88
N ALA A 91 3.52 -0.38 -17.99
CA ALA A 91 4.38 -1.19 -18.84
C ALA A 91 5.66 -1.59 -18.11
N GLU A 92 6.32 -0.65 -17.42
CA GLU A 92 7.50 -0.92 -16.59
C GLU A 92 7.19 -1.89 -15.44
N VAL A 93 6.05 -1.69 -14.75
CA VAL A 93 5.61 -2.59 -13.68
C VAL A 93 5.50 -4.02 -14.19
N ARG A 94 4.85 -4.24 -15.34
CA ARG A 94 4.70 -5.57 -15.94
C ARG A 94 6.02 -6.13 -16.48
N ALA A 95 6.93 -5.28 -16.97
CA ALA A 95 8.24 -5.72 -17.41
C ALA A 95 9.07 -6.26 -16.24
N LYS A 96 8.94 -5.67 -15.05
CA LYS A 96 9.67 -6.09 -13.85
C LYS A 96 8.98 -7.22 -13.07
N LEU A 97 7.67 -7.14 -12.87
CA LEU A 97 6.90 -8.09 -12.05
C LEU A 97 6.28 -9.25 -12.84
N GLY A 98 6.34 -9.18 -14.17
CA GLY A 98 5.70 -10.15 -15.05
C GLY A 98 4.19 -9.94 -15.18
N LYS A 99 3.46 -11.05 -15.39
CA LYS A 99 2.02 -11.01 -15.62
C LYS A 99 1.27 -10.81 -14.30
N ALA A 100 0.32 -9.88 -14.29
CA ALA A 100 -0.57 -9.66 -13.17
C ALA A 100 -1.45 -10.90 -12.91
N VAL A 101 -1.66 -11.23 -11.63
CA VAL A 101 -2.61 -12.27 -11.21
C VAL A 101 -4.05 -11.76 -11.19
N LYS A 102 -4.23 -10.44 -11.14
CA LYS A 102 -5.53 -9.76 -11.23
C LYS A 102 -5.38 -8.45 -11.97
N GLU A 103 -6.33 -8.14 -12.83
CA GLU A 103 -6.35 -6.91 -13.62
C GLU A 103 -7.73 -6.28 -13.52
N VAL A 104 -7.78 -4.99 -13.21
CA VAL A 104 -9.00 -4.19 -13.18
C VAL A 104 -8.75 -2.95 -14.03
N GLY A 105 -9.55 -2.76 -15.07
CA GLY A 105 -9.47 -1.58 -15.93
C GLY A 105 -9.99 -0.31 -15.25
N PRO A 106 -9.95 0.84 -15.94
CA PRO A 106 -10.55 2.09 -15.47
C PRO A 106 -12.02 1.92 -15.05
N VAL A 107 -12.43 2.61 -14.00
CA VAL A 107 -13.79 2.52 -13.42
C VAL A 107 -14.40 3.91 -13.31
N LYS A 108 -15.71 4.01 -13.56
CA LYS A 108 -16.49 5.22 -13.29
C LYS A 108 -17.02 5.18 -11.86
N LEU A 109 -16.57 6.13 -11.05
CA LEU A 109 -17.12 6.37 -9.72
C LEU A 109 -18.23 7.44 -9.77
N SER A 110 -18.99 7.55 -8.68
CA SER A 110 -20.01 8.59 -8.54
C SER A 110 -19.38 9.99 -8.56
N GLU A 111 -20.16 10.97 -9.01
CA GLU A 111 -19.78 12.37 -8.90
C GLU A 111 -19.51 12.77 -7.43
N PRO A 112 -18.55 13.67 -7.16
CA PRO A 112 -17.77 14.45 -8.13
C PRO A 112 -16.48 13.75 -8.62
N VAL A 113 -16.28 12.45 -8.32
CA VAL A 113 -14.99 11.78 -8.59
C VAL A 113 -14.82 11.41 -10.06
N GLY A 114 -15.88 10.94 -10.72
CA GLY A 114 -15.85 10.62 -12.15
C GLY A 114 -14.98 9.39 -12.49
N MET A 115 -14.25 9.44 -13.60
CA MET A 115 -13.40 8.32 -14.06
C MET A 115 -12.08 8.25 -13.30
N VAL A 116 -11.75 7.05 -12.81
CA VAL A 116 -10.45 6.73 -12.22
C VAL A 116 -9.76 5.61 -13.00
N GLY A 117 -8.43 5.57 -12.92
CA GLY A 117 -7.65 4.51 -13.54
C GLY A 117 -7.86 3.13 -12.89
N GLY A 118 -7.25 2.13 -13.53
CA GLY A 118 -7.33 0.74 -13.10
C GLY A 118 -6.28 0.36 -12.07
N TRP A 119 -6.19 -0.94 -11.80
CA TRP A 119 -5.11 -1.51 -10.99
C TRP A 119 -4.78 -2.94 -11.39
N ASP A 120 -3.54 -3.34 -11.18
CA ASP A 120 -3.05 -4.70 -11.35
C ASP A 120 -2.61 -5.27 -9.98
N GLY A 121 -2.83 -6.57 -9.79
CA GLY A 121 -2.43 -7.33 -8.61
C GLY A 121 -1.32 -8.33 -8.95
N PHE A 122 -0.34 -8.46 -8.08
CA PHE A 122 0.82 -9.35 -8.24
C PHE A 122 1.11 -10.13 -6.95
N HIS A 123 1.67 -11.32 -7.07
CA HIS A 123 2.42 -11.92 -5.98
C HIS A 123 3.83 -11.34 -6.00
N TYR A 124 4.26 -10.75 -4.88
CA TYR A 124 5.54 -10.08 -4.76
C TYR A 124 6.38 -10.77 -3.68
N ALA A 125 7.52 -11.32 -4.09
CA ALA A 125 8.44 -11.99 -3.18
C ALA A 125 9.41 -10.97 -2.56
N MET A 126 9.41 -10.89 -1.24
CA MET A 126 10.42 -10.16 -0.46
C MET A 126 11.74 -10.95 -0.45
N LYS A 127 12.84 -10.27 -0.13
CA LYS A 127 14.19 -10.88 -0.12
C LYS A 127 14.35 -12.05 0.86
N ASP A 128 13.54 -12.08 1.92
CA ASP A 128 13.52 -13.14 2.93
C ASP A 128 12.61 -14.32 2.57
N GLY A 129 11.95 -14.27 1.41
CA GLY A 129 11.04 -15.29 0.91
C GLY A 129 9.57 -15.10 1.31
N GLU A 130 9.22 -14.06 2.08
CA GLU A 130 7.80 -13.73 2.31
C GLU A 130 7.14 -13.31 1.00
N VAL A 131 5.95 -13.86 0.72
CA VAL A 131 5.16 -13.50 -0.46
C VAL A 131 4.01 -12.59 -0.04
N LEU A 132 3.97 -11.42 -0.65
CA LEU A 132 2.96 -10.40 -0.45
C LEU A 132 1.99 -10.36 -1.63
N PHE A 133 0.78 -9.88 -1.38
CA PHE A 133 -0.07 -9.38 -2.43
C PHE A 133 0.23 -7.89 -2.66
N LEU A 134 0.64 -7.56 -3.87
CA LEU A 134 0.94 -6.20 -4.29
C LEU A 134 -0.16 -5.70 -5.21
N MET A 135 -0.80 -4.59 -4.85
CA MET A 135 -1.74 -3.90 -5.72
C MET A 135 -1.09 -2.61 -6.22
N VAL A 136 -0.95 -2.48 -7.54
CA VAL A 136 -0.44 -1.27 -8.20
C VAL A 136 -1.60 -0.57 -8.90
N ARG A 137 -1.92 0.64 -8.46
CA ARG A 137 -2.98 1.47 -9.02
C ARG A 137 -2.40 2.45 -10.03
N TYR A 138 -3.14 2.68 -11.10
CA TYR A 138 -2.74 3.56 -12.18
C TYR A 138 -3.69 4.75 -12.32
N THR A 139 -3.18 5.83 -12.93
CA THR A 139 -3.99 6.90 -13.50
C THR A 139 -4.67 6.43 -14.79
N LEU A 140 -5.52 7.28 -15.39
CA LEU A 140 -6.10 7.00 -16.73
C LEU A 140 -5.06 6.95 -17.85
N SER A 141 -3.87 7.52 -17.63
CA SER A 141 -2.73 7.49 -18.56
C SER A 141 -1.73 6.38 -18.23
N ASP A 142 -2.13 5.38 -17.44
CA ASP A 142 -1.32 4.25 -16.99
C ASP A 142 -0.06 4.62 -16.18
N SER A 143 0.00 5.83 -15.61
CA SER A 143 1.05 6.23 -14.66
C SER A 143 0.80 5.62 -13.29
N VAL A 144 1.86 5.18 -12.59
CA VAL A 144 1.72 4.56 -11.26
C VAL A 144 1.31 5.62 -10.23
N GLU A 145 0.09 5.50 -9.69
CA GLU A 145 -0.48 6.44 -8.71
C GLU A 145 -0.13 6.04 -7.27
N SER A 146 -0.30 4.75 -6.97
CA SER A 146 -0.03 4.20 -5.63
C SER A 146 0.25 2.71 -5.68
N ILE A 147 0.98 2.25 -4.67
CA ILE A 147 1.32 0.84 -4.46
C ILE A 147 0.83 0.45 -3.07
N THR A 148 0.16 -0.69 -2.96
CA THR A 148 -0.31 -1.24 -1.69
C THR A 148 0.25 -2.62 -1.48
N PHE A 149 0.85 -2.84 -0.32
CA PHE A 149 1.34 -4.14 0.14
C PHE A 149 0.35 -4.72 1.16
N GLU A 150 -0.06 -5.96 0.96
CA GLU A 150 -0.88 -6.76 1.87
C GLU A 150 -0.22 -8.13 2.03
N LYS A 151 -0.41 -8.83 3.14
CA LYS A 151 -0.02 -10.25 3.19
C LYS A 151 -0.77 -11.02 2.12
N ALA A 152 -0.08 -11.90 1.41
CA ALA A 152 -0.80 -12.88 0.60
C ALA A 152 -1.64 -13.71 1.56
N ARG A 153 -2.96 -13.58 1.50
CA ARG A 153 -3.84 -14.53 2.20
C ARG A 153 -3.47 -15.90 1.65
N ALA A 154 -3.23 -16.87 2.53
CA ALA A 154 -3.22 -18.26 2.10
C ALA A 154 -4.52 -18.47 1.32
N LEU A 155 -4.40 -18.85 0.05
CA LEU A 155 -5.56 -19.20 -0.79
C LEU A 155 -6.33 -20.27 -0.02
N GLN A 156 -7.39 -19.85 0.68
CA GLN A 156 -8.37 -20.78 1.22
C GLN A 156 -9.15 -21.24 -0.01
N HIS A 157 -8.74 -22.40 -0.52
CA HIS A 157 -9.46 -23.18 -1.51
C HIS A 157 -10.81 -23.62 -0.97
#